data_AF-A0A946UNF7-F1
#
_entry.id   AF-A0A946UNF7-F1
#
_cell.length_a   1.000
_cell.length_b   1.000
_cell.length_c   1.000
_cell.angle_alpha   90.00
_cell.angle_beta   90.00
_cell.angle_gamma   90.00
#
_symmetry.space_group_name_H-M   'P 1'
#
loop_
_entity.id
_entity.type
_entity.pdbx_description
1 polymer ?
#
loop_
_entity_poly.entity_id
_entity_poly.type
_entity_poly.pdbx_seq_one_letter_code
_entity_poly.pdbx_strand_id
1 'polypeptide(L)' 'GIGTEKMAWLEHSRSQTEVELMRQLKRSLDPDNRLNPGRIFALSAARA' A
#
# COMPACT_ATOMS: atom_id res chain seq x y z
N GLY A 1 -13.45 -2.84 4.49
CA GLY A 1 -12.25 -2.20 3.91
C GLY A 1 -11.37 -3.24 3.24
N ILE A 2 -10.34 -2.82 2.49
CA ILE A 2 -9.42 -3.73 1.76
C ILE A 2 -8.57 -4.58 2.73
N GLY A 3 -8.00 -3.95 3.76
CA GLY A 3 -7.24 -4.65 4.79
C GLY A 3 -6.10 -5.51 4.24
N THR A 4 -5.84 -6.66 4.87
CA THR A 4 -4.88 -7.68 4.39
C THR A 4 -5.57 -8.77 3.57
N GLU A 5 -6.77 -9.20 3.98
CA GLU A 5 -7.52 -10.27 3.34
C GLU A 5 -7.85 -9.98 1.87
N LYS A 6 -8.17 -8.73 1.53
CA LYS A 6 -8.57 -8.34 0.17
C LYS A 6 -7.44 -7.68 -0.62
N MET A 7 -6.22 -7.66 -0.08
CA MET A 7 -5.07 -7.00 -0.71
C MET A 7 -4.72 -7.61 -2.08
N ALA A 8 -4.83 -8.93 -2.23
CA ALA A 8 -4.61 -9.62 -3.50
C ALA A 8 -5.59 -9.19 -4.60
N TRP A 9 -6.76 -8.64 -4.21
CA TRP A 9 -7.81 -8.24 -5.15
C TRP A 9 -7.73 -6.77 -5.55
N LEU A 10 -6.72 -6.03 -5.06
CA LEU A 10 -6.60 -4.59 -5.30
C LEU A 10 -6.59 -4.27 -6.80
N GLU A 11 -5.90 -5.08 -7.60
CA GLU A 11 -5.76 -4.93 -9.06
C GLU A 11 -7.08 -5.06 -9.83
N HIS A 12 -8.09 -5.74 -9.28
CA HIS A 12 -9.41 -5.81 -9.93
C HIS A 12 -10.19 -4.50 -9.86
N SER A 13 -9.81 -3.59 -8.96
CA SER A 13 -10.55 -2.35 -8.70
C SER A 13 -9.72 -1.08 -8.88
N ARG A 14 -8.41 -1.22 -9.11
CA ARG A 14 -7.46 -0.12 -9.26
C ARG A 14 -6.51 -0.39 -10.40
N SER A 15 -6.37 0.61 -11.26
CA SER A 15 -5.31 0.66 -12.26
C SER A 15 -3.94 0.78 -11.60
N GLN A 16 -2.89 0.43 -12.35
CA GLN A 16 -1.51 0.59 -11.89
C GLN A 16 -1.20 2.06 -11.52
N THR A 17 -1.67 3.01 -12.32
CA THR A 17 -1.51 4.45 -12.05
C THR A 17 -2.15 4.88 -10.73
N GLU A 18 -3.36 4.40 -10.43
CA GLU A 18 -4.00 4.68 -9.14
C GLU A 18 -3.22 4.06 -7.97
N VAL A 19 -2.71 2.83 -8.14
CA VAL A 19 -1.88 2.17 -7.13
C VAL A 19 -0.59 2.96 -6.87
N GLU A 20 0.07 3.47 -7.90
CA GLU A 20 1.24 4.33 -7.77
C GLU A 20 0.93 5.65 -7.06
N LEU A 21 -0.19 6.30 -7.41
CA LEU A 21 -0.66 7.49 -6.72
C LEU A 21 -0.89 7.22 -5.22
N MET A 22 -1.54 6.11 -4.88
CA MET A 22 -1.76 5.72 -3.49
C MET A 22 -0.44 5.54 -2.72
N ARG A 23 0.58 4.96 -3.36
CA ARG A 23 1.92 4.82 -2.75
C ARG A 23 2.60 6.19 -2.57
N GLN A 24 2.47 7.10 -3.53
CA GLN A 24 3.02 8.46 -3.43
C GLN A 24 2.35 9.24 -2.28
N LEU A 25 1.02 9.19 -2.19
CA LEU A 25 0.26 9.81 -1.11
C LEU A 25 0.67 9.25 0.25
N LYS A 26 0.77 7.92 0.38
CA LYS A 26 1.21 7.26 1.60
C LYS A 26 2.58 7.74 2.07
N ARG A 27 3.56 7.81 1.16
CA ARG A 27 4.92 8.32 1.49
C ARG A 27 4.94 9.80 1.86
N SER A 28 4.09 10.60 1.22
CA SER A 28 4.03 12.05 1.45
C SER A 28 3.39 12.37 2.81
N LEU A 29 2.36 11.61 3.19
CA LEU A 29 1.61 11.82 4.43
C LEU A 29 2.20 11.08 5.64
N ASP A 30 2.90 9.96 5.41
CA ASP A 30 3.45 9.12 6.48
C ASP A 30 4.84 8.58 6.06
N PRO A 31 5.85 9.46 6.03
CA PRO A 31 7.21 9.12 5.59
C PRO A 31 7.86 8.05 6.49
N ASP A 32 7.51 8.03 7.77
CA ASP A 32 8.01 7.07 8.76
C ASP A 32 7.18 5.78 8.83
N ASN A 33 6.16 5.65 7.97
CA ASN A 33 5.28 4.48 7.87
C ASN A 33 4.63 4.04 9.21
N ARG A 34 4.24 5.00 10.05
CA ARG A 34 3.63 4.76 11.37
C ARG A 34 2.15 4.38 11.29
N LEU A 35 1.46 4.84 10.25
CA LEU A 35 0.02 4.67 10.09
C LEU A 35 -0.29 3.37 9.35
N ASN A 36 -0.69 2.33 10.09
CA ASN A 36 -1.18 1.07 9.54
C ASN A 36 -0.18 0.36 8.59
N PRO A 37 1.04 0.05 9.05
CA PRO A 37 2.04 -0.64 8.24
C PRO A 37 1.53 -2.01 7.73
N GLY A 38 1.90 -2.36 6.51
CA GLY A 38 1.53 -3.65 5.91
C GLY A 38 0.07 -3.78 5.47
N ARG A 39 -0.71 -2.69 5.52
CA ARG A 39 -2.09 -2.65 5.01
C ARG A 39 -2.12 -2.10 3.60
N ILE A 40 -2.94 -2.69 2.72
CA ILE A 40 -3.05 -2.37 1.28
C ILE A 40 -1.78 -2.67 0.48
N PHE A 41 -0.60 -2.39 1.04
CA PHE A 41 0.70 -2.72 0.51
C PHE A 41 1.46 -3.56 1.52
N ALA A 42 1.94 -4.72 1.09
CA ALA A 42 2.81 -5.55 1.90
C ALA A 42 4.09 -4.78 2.27
N LEU A 43 4.60 -5.04 3.48
CA LEU A 43 5.93 -4.56 3.86
C LEU A 43 6.94 -5.22 2.93
N SER A 44 7.76 -4.41 2.24
CA SER A 44 8.94 -4.97 1.58
C SER A 44 9.81 -5.56 2.67
N ALA A 45 10.19 -6.84 2.54
CA ALA A 45 11.26 -7.39 3.36
C ALA A 45 12.47 -6.45 3.22
N ALA A 46 13.01 -5.98 4.34
CA ALA A 46 14.24 -5.22 4.33
C ALA A 46 15.28 -6.07 3.58
N ARG A 47 15.91 -5.50 2.56
CA ARG A 47 17.10 -6.12 1.98
C ARG A 47 18.18 -6.12 3.06
N ALA A 48 18.58 -7.31 3.49
CA ALA A 48 19.74 -7.52 4.35
C ALA A 48 21.03 -7.13 3.60
#